data_AF-A0A6J5FNN5-F1
#
_entry.id   AF-A0A6J5FNN5-F1
#
_cell.length_a   1.000
_cell.length_b   1.000
_cell.length_c   1.000
_cell.angle_alpha   90.00
_cell.angle_beta   90.00
_cell.angle_gamma   90.00
#
_symmetry.space_group_name_H-M   'P 1'
#
loop_
_entity.id
_entity.type
_entity.pdbx_description
1 polymer ?
#
loop_
_entity_poly.entity_id
_entity_poly.type
_entity_poly.pdbx_seq_one_letter_code
_entity_poly.pdbx_strand_id
1 'polypeptide(L)' 'MKTLIQAIAVASALAVPVLSFAEQTQPLTRAQVRNEYVQLKQAGYEATDYNYEASMRAAEAKIAHKSEAPAH' A
#
# COMPACT_ATOMS: atom_id res chain seq x y z
N MET A 1 5.29 5.01 44.88
CA MET A 1 4.74 6.04 43.96
C MET A 1 5.57 6.21 42.69
N LYS A 2 6.86 6.58 42.77
CA LYS A 2 7.72 6.81 41.58
C LYS A 2 7.96 5.58 40.70
N THR A 3 8.16 4.41 41.30
CA THR A 3 8.41 3.14 40.59
C THR A 3 7.21 2.65 39.79
N LEU A 4 5.99 2.84 40.31
CA LEU A 4 4.75 2.53 39.59
C LEU A 4 4.57 3.40 38.35
N ILE A 5 4.84 4.70 38.46
CA ILE A 5 4.74 5.63 37.33
C ILE A 5 5.77 5.27 36.24
N GLN A 6 6.99 4.90 36.63
CA GLN A 6 8.02 4.43 35.69
C GLN A 6 7.63 3.10 35.01
N ALA A 7 7.07 2.15 35.76
CA ALA A 7 6.61 0.88 35.20
C ALA A 7 5.48 1.09 34.17
N ILE A 8 4.54 1.98 34.45
CA ILE A 8 3.45 2.33 33.54
C ILE A 8 4.00 2.99 32.27
N ALA A 9 4.98 3.90 32.40
CA ALA A 9 5.60 4.57 31.26
C ALA A 9 6.41 3.63 30.34
N VAL A 10 7.09 2.64 30.92
CA VAL A 10 7.81 1.62 30.14
C VAL A 10 6.83 0.64 29.47
N ALA A 11 5.78 0.22 30.18
CA ALA A 11 4.77 -0.67 29.62
C ALA A 11 3.99 -0.03 28.46
N SER A 12 3.68 1.28 28.54
CA SER A 12 3.00 1.99 27.45
C SER A 12 3.88 2.16 26.21
N ALA A 13 5.19 2.38 26.38
CA ALA A 13 6.14 2.44 25.26
C ALA A 13 6.26 1.11 24.49
N LEU A 14 6.00 -0.02 25.15
CA LEU A 14 6.08 -1.36 24.55
C LEU A 14 4.77 -1.84 23.91
N ALA A 15 3.65 -1.15 24.15
CA ALA A 15 2.33 -1.54 23.64
C ALA A 15 2.05 -1.08 22.19
N VAL A 16 2.95 -0.31 21.57
CA VAL A 16 2.79 0.27 20.23
C VAL A 16 2.64 -0.77 19.09
N PRO A 17 3.37 -1.90 19.04
CA PRO A 17 3.37 -2.76 17.84
C PRO A 17 2.15 -3.70 17.72
N VAL A 18 1.31 -3.81 18.76
CA VAL A 18 0.30 -4.88 18.83
C VAL A 18 -0.89 -4.63 17.89
N LEU A 19 -1.11 -3.38 17.47
CA LEU A 19 -2.19 -3.03 16.54
C LEU A 19 -1.83 -3.21 15.06
N SER A 20 -0.54 -3.35 14.71
CA SER A 20 -0.09 -3.47 13.31
C SER A 20 -0.58 -4.73 12.59
N PHE A 21 -1.08 -5.74 13.32
CA PHE A 21 -1.53 -7.01 12.75
C PHE A 21 -3.06 -7.18 12.72
N ALA A 22 -3.81 -6.23 13.29
CA ALA A 22 -5.27 -6.30 13.36
C ALA A 22 -5.98 -5.48 12.27
N GLU A 23 -5.26 -4.70 11.47
CA GLU A 23 -5.80 -4.20 10.21
C GLU A 23 -6.05 -5.39 9.28
N GLN A 24 -7.28 -5.92 9.35
CA GLN A 24 -7.79 -6.84 8.34
C GLN A 24 -7.82 -6.08 7.01
N THR A 25 -6.73 -6.20 6.25
CA THR A 25 -6.72 -5.82 4.85
C THR A 25 -7.82 -6.64 4.18
N GLN A 26 -8.93 -5.97 3.85
CA GLN A 26 -10.04 -6.63 3.17
C GLN A 26 -9.48 -7.29 1.90
N PRO A 27 -9.78 -8.58 1.66
CA PRO A 27 -9.28 -9.25 0.48
C PRO A 27 -9.78 -8.53 -0.76
N LEU A 28 -8.87 -8.24 -1.69
CA LEU A 28 -9.24 -7.63 -2.96
C LEU A 28 -10.24 -8.51 -3.69
N THR A 29 -11.28 -7.89 -4.24
CA THR A 29 -12.23 -8.58 -5.10
C THR A 29 -11.58 -8.87 -6.45
N ARG A 30 -12.01 -9.94 -7.12
CA ARG A 30 -11.55 -10.25 -8.48
C ARG A 30 -11.79 -9.09 -9.46
N ALA A 31 -12.88 -8.34 -9.25
CA ALA A 31 -13.22 -7.18 -10.05
C ALA A 31 -12.18 -6.06 -9.87
N GLN A 32 -11.76 -5.78 -8.63
CA GLN A 32 -10.72 -4.79 -8.33
C GLN A 32 -9.39 -5.16 -8.97
N VAL A 33 -8.92 -6.39 -8.77
CA VAL A 33 -7.65 -6.87 -9.37
C VAL A 33 -7.69 -6.78 -10.90
N ARG A 34 -8.81 -7.13 -11.53
CA ARG A 34 -8.94 -7.01 -12.98
C ARG A 34 -8.92 -5.55 -13.44
N ASN A 35 -9.54 -4.65 -12.69
CA ASN A 35 -9.54 -3.23 -12.99
C ASN A 35 -8.14 -2.62 -12.87
N GLU A 36 -7.41 -2.95 -11.80
CA GLU A 36 -6.02 -2.55 -11.60
C GLU A 36 -5.12 -3.08 -12.74
N TYR A 37 -5.29 -4.34 -13.12
CA TYR A 37 -4.54 -4.92 -14.23
C TYR A 37 -4.81 -4.20 -15.57
N VAL A 38 -6.07 -3.86 -15.84
CA VAL A 38 -6.44 -3.09 -17.05
C VAL A 38 -5.80 -1.71 -17.03
N GLN A 39 -5.77 -1.02 -15.89
CA GLN A 39 -5.10 0.28 -15.77
C GLN A 39 -3.60 0.19 -16.03
N LEU A 40 -2.94 -0.84 -15.49
CA LEU A 40 -1.53 -1.11 -15.76
C LEU A 40 -1.27 -1.38 -17.25
N LYS A 41 -2.09 -2.22 -17.89
CA LYS A 41 -2.02 -2.48 -19.34
C LYS A 41 -2.18 -1.20 -20.16
N GLN A 42 -3.14 -0.33 -19.82
CA GLN A 42 -3.35 0.97 -20.48
C GLN A 42 -2.15 1.90 -20.29
N ALA A 43 -1.45 1.81 -19.17
CA ALA A 43 -0.24 2.56 -18.89
C ALA A 43 1.03 1.97 -19.55
N GLY A 44 0.90 0.83 -20.25
CA GLY A 44 1.97 0.19 -21.02
C GLY A 44 2.72 -0.91 -20.28
N TYR A 45 2.16 -1.46 -19.19
CA TYR A 45 2.71 -2.64 -18.52
C TYR A 45 2.44 -3.92 -19.33
N GLU A 46 3.47 -4.74 -19.50
CA GLU A 46 3.37 -6.06 -20.16
C GLU A 46 4.09 -7.12 -19.31
N ALA A 47 3.34 -8.11 -18.81
CA ALA A 47 3.87 -9.11 -17.88
C ALA A 47 4.85 -10.12 -18.54
N THR A 48 4.81 -10.24 -19.85
CA THR A 48 5.71 -11.11 -20.62
C THR A 48 6.96 -10.38 -21.12
N ASP A 49 7.08 -9.08 -20.85
CA ASP A 49 8.29 -8.33 -21.19
C ASP A 49 9.45 -8.80 -20.29
N TYR A 50 10.64 -8.91 -20.88
CA TYR A 50 11.87 -9.14 -20.13
C TYR A 50 12.11 -8.02 -19.10
N ASN A 51 11.76 -6.78 -19.44
CA ASN A 51 11.90 -5.61 -18.57
C ASN A 51 10.62 -5.31 -17.78
N TYR A 52 9.83 -6.34 -17.41
CA TYR A 52 8.54 -6.17 -16.74
C TYR A 52 8.62 -5.26 -15.50
N GLU A 53 9.68 -5.33 -14.69
CA GLU A 53 9.86 -4.44 -13.53
C GLU A 53 9.94 -2.96 -13.91
N ALA A 54 10.72 -2.64 -14.95
CA ALA A 54 10.87 -1.27 -15.42
C ALA A 54 9.55 -0.75 -16.02
N SER A 55 8.86 -1.59 -16.80
CA SER A 55 7.54 -1.26 -17.34
C SER A 55 6.47 -1.09 -16.25
N MET A 56 6.54 -1.86 -15.17
CA MET A 56 5.65 -1.77 -14.01
C MET A 56 5.82 -0.42 -13.31
N ARG A 57 7.05 -0.02 -12.95
CA ARG A 57 7.31 1.28 -12.32
C ARG A 57 6.90 2.45 -13.22
N ALA A 58 7.16 2.35 -14.52
CA ALA A 58 6.75 3.38 -15.49
C ALA A 58 5.22 3.47 -15.60
N ALA A 59 4.52 2.33 -15.58
CA ALA A 59 3.05 2.28 -15.59
C ALA A 59 2.45 2.87 -14.31
N GLU A 60 2.99 2.53 -13.15
CA GLU A 60 2.58 3.09 -11.85
C GLU A 60 2.76 4.61 -11.80
N ALA A 61 3.90 5.14 -12.27
CA ALA A 61 4.13 6.58 -12.32
C ALA A 61 3.10 7.31 -13.21
N LYS A 62 2.72 6.72 -14.36
CA LYS A 62 1.67 7.29 -15.22
C LYS A 62 0.30 7.27 -14.54
N ILE A 63 -0.04 6.19 -13.81
CA ILE A 63 -1.31 6.08 -13.07
C ILE A 63 -1.35 7.09 -11.93
N ALA A 64 -0.25 7.27 -11.19
CA ALA A 64 -0.12 8.24 -10.11
C ALA A 64 -0.34 9.67 -10.64
N HIS A 65 0.35 10.06 -11.70
CA HIS A 65 0.15 11.37 -12.34
C HIS A 65 -1.28 11.59 -12.85
N LYS A 66 -1.94 10.56 -13.38
CA LYS A 66 -3.34 10.64 -13.81
C LYS A 66 -4.31 10.78 -12.64
N SER A 67 -3.97 10.22 -11.48
CA SER A 67 -4.79 10.28 -10.26
C SER A 67 -4.60 11.60 -9.50
N GLU A 68 -3.45 12.25 -9.66
CA GLU A 68 -3.15 13.57 -9.08
C GLU A 68 -3.67 14.74 -9.93
N ALA A 69 -4.01 14.51 -11.20
CA ALA A 69 -4.61 15.53 -12.04
C ALA A 69 -6.03 15.87 -11.51
N PRO A 70 -6.29 17.12 -11.08
CA PRO A 70 -7.63 17.51 -10.64
C PRO A 70 -8.61 17.31 -11.79
N ALA A 71 -9.72 16.65 -11.52
CA ALA A 71 -10.87 16.63 -12.42
C ALA A 71 -11.32 18.09 -12.61
N HIS A 72 -11.04 18.65 -13.78
CA HIS A 72 -11.56 19.94 -14.22
C HIS A 72 -13.00 19.78 -14.73
#